data_AF-A0A026WZG1-F1
#
_entry.id   AF-A0A026WZG1-F1
#
_cell.length_a   1.000
_cell.length_b   1.000
_cell.length_c   1.000
_cell.angle_alpha   90.00
_cell.angle_beta   90.00
_cell.angle_gamma   90.00
#
_symmetry.space_group_name_H-M   'P 1'
#
loop_
_entity.id
_entity.type
_entity.pdbx_description
1 polymer ?
#
loop_
_entity_poly.entity_id
_entity_poly.type
_entity_poly.pdbx_seq_one_letter_code
_entity_poly.pdbx_strand_id
1 'polypeptide(L)'
;MVPDNVPFPCNAHLGRSSSIPDSVHRLKPGDIDVIGGLGDSLVAGSGALEEFAMGTFIEARGVSWCVGGQGNWRQFLTLPNILKVFNPRLTGYSTGTGEFISSSARLNVAFPVAATEDALKQARILVQRIKNDPKINVKKHWKLITILFGANDICSAQCYDPQQFSPMRHALHLRRVLDFLKVALPRTLVNLIPTIDVTVSIRVTRSTMCNILHPLYCACMHKDSEAEITASRMSRLYQQAAETLVLSGRYDNSPDFTVVLQPFIKLFNAPSADPARASPIDTSLVTYDCFHFSQKGHALGANLLWNNMFEPVGNKTEKGLPRILEKVLCPMENAPYIFTNINSRFFRMTGRQDGIAPR
;
A
#
# COMPACT_ATOMS: atom_id res chain seq x y z
N MET A 1 7.47 -16.64 -12.16
CA MET A 1 7.63 -15.69 -13.30
C MET A 1 6.58 -16.02 -14.35
N VAL A 2 6.04 -15.00 -15.03
CA VAL A 2 5.06 -15.17 -16.12
C VAL A 2 5.81 -15.28 -17.46
N PRO A 3 5.52 -16.26 -18.34
CA PRO A 3 6.18 -16.38 -19.63
C PRO A 3 5.99 -15.17 -20.56
N ASP A 4 6.95 -14.89 -21.44
CA ASP A 4 6.92 -13.72 -22.34
C ASP A 4 5.78 -13.78 -23.38
N ASN A 5 5.36 -14.99 -23.77
CA ASN A 5 4.26 -15.20 -24.69
C ASN A 5 2.87 -14.91 -24.06
N VAL A 6 2.79 -14.73 -22.74
CA VAL A 6 1.53 -14.34 -22.08
C VAL A 6 1.40 -12.81 -22.12
N PRO A 7 0.38 -12.26 -22.81
CA PRO A 7 0.15 -10.82 -22.83
C PRO A 7 -0.34 -10.32 -21.47
N PHE A 8 -0.17 -9.03 -21.20
CA PHE A 8 -0.79 -8.42 -20.03
C PHE A 8 -2.33 -8.48 -20.17
N PRO A 9 -3.10 -8.83 -19.12
CA PRO A 9 -4.54 -9.06 -19.26
C PRO A 9 -5.36 -7.84 -19.73
N CYS A 10 -4.86 -6.62 -19.50
CA CYS A 10 -5.58 -5.40 -19.86
C CYS A 10 -5.11 -4.81 -21.18
N ASN A 11 -6.05 -4.19 -21.91
CA ASN A 11 -5.72 -3.38 -23.08
C ASN A 11 -5.00 -2.09 -22.67
N ALA A 12 -3.69 -2.02 -22.90
CA ALA A 12 -2.86 -0.88 -22.56
C ALA A 12 -3.25 0.41 -23.30
N HIS A 13 -3.81 0.32 -24.51
CA HIS A 13 -4.16 1.48 -25.33
C HIS A 13 -5.25 2.36 -24.69
N LEU A 14 -6.14 1.77 -23.88
CA LEU A 14 -7.21 2.51 -23.21
C LEU A 14 -6.76 3.18 -21.91
N GLY A 15 -5.57 2.83 -21.42
CA GLY A 15 -5.15 3.14 -20.06
C GLY A 15 -4.40 4.47 -19.87
N ARG A 16 -4.14 5.26 -20.91
CA ARG A 16 -3.58 6.63 -20.79
C ARG A 16 -4.49 7.65 -21.49
N SER A 17 -4.60 8.85 -20.93
CA SER A 17 -5.38 9.94 -21.51
C SER A 17 -4.62 10.62 -22.66
N SER A 18 -5.34 11.17 -23.64
CA SER A 18 -4.75 11.87 -24.80
C SER A 18 -4.12 13.21 -24.42
N SER A 19 -4.63 13.85 -23.37
CA SER A 19 -4.07 15.04 -22.74
C SER A 19 -3.88 14.80 -21.25
N ILE A 20 -3.02 15.61 -20.60
CA ILE A 20 -2.79 15.49 -19.16
C ILE A 20 -4.08 15.87 -18.44
N PRO A 21 -4.68 14.98 -17.61
CA PRO A 21 -5.89 15.29 -16.88
C PRO A 21 -5.70 16.49 -15.97
N ASP A 22 -6.77 17.25 -15.79
CA ASP A 22 -6.92 18.39 -14.89
C ASP A 22 -7.58 18.01 -13.55
N SER A 23 -8.01 16.74 -13.40
CA SER A 23 -8.65 16.25 -12.19
C SER A 23 -8.14 14.87 -11.79
N VAL A 24 -7.87 14.71 -10.49
CA VAL A 24 -7.51 13.47 -9.81
C VAL A 24 -8.61 12.41 -9.93
N HIS A 25 -9.86 12.82 -10.18
CA HIS A 25 -11.00 11.93 -10.36
C HIS A 25 -11.12 11.39 -11.80
N ARG A 26 -10.27 11.84 -12.72
CA ARG A 26 -10.21 11.44 -14.13
C ARG A 26 -8.83 10.87 -14.51
N LEU A 27 -8.13 10.25 -13.56
CA LEU A 27 -6.84 9.61 -13.82
C LEU A 27 -7.02 8.19 -14.32
N LYS A 28 -6.54 7.91 -15.52
CA LYS A 28 -6.31 6.55 -15.99
C LYS A 28 -4.97 6.04 -15.44
N PRO A 29 -4.70 4.73 -15.40
CA PRO A 29 -3.45 4.22 -14.82
C PRO A 29 -2.19 4.78 -15.48
N GLY A 30 -2.22 4.95 -16.80
CA GLY A 30 -1.14 5.53 -17.57
C GLY A 30 -0.98 7.04 -17.38
N ASP A 31 -1.88 7.75 -16.69
CA ASP A 31 -1.71 9.17 -16.40
C ASP A 31 -0.81 9.41 -15.18
N ILE A 32 -0.50 8.37 -14.41
CA ILE A 32 0.45 8.44 -13.29
C ILE A 32 1.87 8.55 -13.84
N ASP A 33 2.55 9.65 -13.53
CA ASP A 33 3.91 9.92 -13.99
C ASP A 33 4.96 9.60 -12.91
N VAL A 34 4.59 9.76 -11.63
CA VAL A 34 5.50 9.60 -10.49
C VAL A 34 4.88 8.69 -9.46
N ILE A 35 5.63 7.69 -8.99
CA ILE A 35 5.24 6.83 -7.88
C ILE A 35 6.18 7.00 -6.70
N GLY A 36 5.65 6.98 -5.49
CA GLY A 36 6.42 7.02 -4.25
C GLY A 36 5.67 6.36 -3.10
N GLY A 37 6.35 6.20 -1.97
CA GLY A 37 5.71 5.63 -0.80
C GLY A 37 6.36 5.97 0.52
N LEU A 38 5.51 5.97 1.55
CA LEU A 38 5.85 6.17 2.96
C LEU A 38 5.43 4.92 3.72
N GLY A 39 6.23 4.50 4.70
CA GLY A 39 5.86 3.39 5.55
C GLY A 39 7.00 2.80 6.35
N ASP A 40 6.79 1.56 6.74
CA ASP A 40 7.72 0.74 7.51
C ASP A 40 8.45 -0.28 6.63
N SER A 41 8.93 -1.35 7.24
CA SER A 41 9.66 -2.44 6.60
C SER A 41 8.89 -3.14 5.48
N LEU A 42 7.55 -3.19 5.55
CA LEU A 42 6.73 -3.80 4.50
C LEU A 42 6.75 -2.96 3.22
N VAL A 43 6.86 -1.64 3.32
CA VAL A 43 7.01 -0.76 2.14
C VAL A 43 8.46 -0.73 1.67
N ALA A 44 9.44 -0.87 2.59
CA ALA A 44 10.85 -0.99 2.25
C ALA A 44 11.22 -2.31 1.55
N GLY A 45 10.37 -3.35 1.66
CA GLY A 45 10.64 -4.66 1.06
C GLY A 45 11.71 -5.46 1.84
N SER A 46 11.73 -5.29 3.17
CA SER A 46 12.61 -6.03 4.07
C SER A 46 12.46 -7.55 3.89
N GLY A 47 13.57 -8.24 3.64
CA GLY A 47 13.62 -9.71 3.50
C GLY A 47 12.95 -10.27 2.25
N ALA A 48 12.46 -9.44 1.31
CA ALA A 48 11.60 -9.92 0.23
C ALA A 48 12.28 -10.91 -0.72
N LEU A 49 13.60 -10.82 -0.91
CA LEU A 49 14.38 -11.69 -1.82
C LEU A 49 15.29 -12.67 -1.08
N GLU A 50 15.23 -12.70 0.24
CA GLU A 50 16.22 -13.42 1.02
C GLU A 50 15.70 -14.80 1.45
N GLU A 51 16.54 -15.81 1.24
CA GLU A 51 16.24 -17.21 1.59
C GLU A 51 16.76 -17.58 2.98
N PHE A 52 17.18 -16.59 3.78
CA PHE A 52 17.73 -16.81 5.12
C PHE A 52 17.31 -15.72 6.11
N ALA A 53 17.33 -16.10 7.38
CA ALA A 53 16.84 -15.34 8.53
C ALA A 53 17.37 -13.91 8.67
N MET A 54 18.69 -13.73 8.54
CA MET A 54 19.33 -12.41 8.66
C MET A 54 19.02 -11.50 7.47
N GLY A 55 18.45 -12.04 6.40
CA GLY A 55 18.04 -11.27 5.23
C GLY A 55 16.88 -10.32 5.49
N THR A 56 16.17 -10.45 6.61
CA THR A 56 15.09 -9.52 7.02
C THR A 56 15.59 -8.09 7.24
N PHE A 57 16.89 -7.91 7.51
CA PHE A 57 17.53 -6.59 7.59
C PHE A 57 17.90 -6.02 6.21
N ILE A 58 17.82 -6.82 5.14
CA ILE A 58 18.11 -6.40 3.78
C ILE A 58 16.84 -5.83 3.15
N GLU A 59 16.91 -4.55 2.76
CA GLU A 59 15.80 -3.84 2.14
C GLU A 59 15.80 -4.04 0.61
N ALA A 60 15.05 -5.04 0.14
CA ALA A 60 14.88 -5.34 -1.28
C ALA A 60 13.83 -4.41 -1.93
N ARG A 61 14.07 -3.10 -1.84
CA ARG A 61 13.15 -2.04 -2.29
C ARG A 61 12.72 -2.19 -3.75
N GLY A 62 13.57 -2.77 -4.60
CA GLY A 62 13.29 -3.03 -6.01
C GLY A 62 12.06 -3.90 -6.26
N VAL A 63 11.69 -4.77 -5.31
CA VAL A 63 10.55 -5.69 -5.41
C VAL A 63 9.42 -5.35 -4.44
N SER A 64 9.48 -4.20 -3.78
CA SER A 64 8.39 -3.68 -2.95
C SER A 64 7.09 -3.63 -3.73
N TRP A 65 6.03 -4.13 -3.11
CA TRP A 65 4.73 -4.36 -3.72
C TRP A 65 4.09 -3.08 -4.29
N CYS A 66 4.34 -1.92 -3.67
CA CYS A 66 3.77 -0.64 -4.06
C CYS A 66 4.77 0.37 -4.67
N VAL A 67 6.09 0.21 -4.46
CA VAL A 67 7.09 1.19 -4.94
C VAL A 67 8.29 0.54 -5.68
N GLY A 68 8.41 -0.79 -5.69
CA GLY A 68 9.47 -1.49 -6.41
C GLY A 68 9.23 -1.55 -7.92
N GLY A 69 10.20 -1.11 -8.72
CA GLY A 69 10.12 -1.12 -10.19
C GLY A 69 11.23 -1.93 -10.86
N GLN A 70 11.85 -2.87 -10.12
CA GLN A 70 12.85 -3.78 -10.68
C GLN A 70 12.22 -4.69 -11.73
N GLY A 71 12.88 -4.83 -12.89
CA GLY A 71 12.39 -5.67 -13.97
C GLY A 71 11.05 -5.20 -14.55
N ASN A 72 10.12 -6.14 -14.74
CA ASN A 72 8.77 -5.90 -15.25
C ASN A 72 7.73 -6.77 -14.50
N TRP A 73 6.45 -6.65 -14.85
CA TRP A 73 5.36 -7.33 -14.12
C TRP A 73 5.44 -8.86 -14.20
N ARG A 74 6.14 -9.42 -15.20
CA ARG A 74 6.36 -10.86 -15.37
C ARG A 74 7.41 -11.42 -14.42
N GLN A 75 8.44 -10.61 -14.17
CA GLN A 75 9.55 -10.95 -13.28
C GLN A 75 9.17 -10.67 -11.82
N PHE A 76 8.70 -9.45 -11.55
CA PHE A 76 8.31 -8.98 -10.23
C PHE A 76 6.96 -8.26 -10.35
N LEU A 77 5.89 -8.90 -9.86
CA LEU A 77 4.58 -8.28 -9.87
C LEU A 77 4.52 -7.21 -8.77
N THR A 78 4.59 -5.95 -9.18
CA THR A 78 4.52 -4.77 -8.30
C THR A 78 3.65 -3.71 -8.96
N LEU A 79 3.10 -2.79 -8.18
CA LEU A 79 2.30 -1.69 -8.72
C LEU A 79 3.07 -0.85 -9.77
N PRO A 80 4.34 -0.42 -9.56
CA PRO A 80 5.09 0.28 -10.59
C PRO A 80 5.29 -0.55 -11.86
N ASN A 81 5.51 -1.85 -11.74
CA ASN A 81 5.70 -2.73 -12.89
C ASN A 81 4.42 -2.93 -13.71
N ILE A 82 3.25 -2.91 -13.07
CA ILE A 82 1.95 -2.88 -13.75
C ILE A 82 1.75 -1.51 -14.43
N LEU A 83 2.00 -0.40 -13.72
CA LEU A 83 1.84 0.95 -14.27
C LEU A 83 2.76 1.21 -15.47
N LYS A 84 3.96 0.63 -15.51
CA LYS A 84 4.88 0.72 -16.66
C LYS A 84 4.29 0.15 -17.95
N VAL A 85 3.32 -0.76 -17.88
CA VAL A 85 2.59 -1.24 -19.06
C VAL A 85 1.78 -0.12 -19.72
N PHE A 86 1.26 0.81 -18.94
CA PHE A 86 0.45 1.94 -19.41
C PHE A 86 1.26 3.24 -19.56
N ASN A 87 2.35 3.39 -18.80
CA ASN A 87 3.28 4.51 -18.88
C ASN A 87 4.73 4.04 -18.72
N PRO A 88 5.43 3.74 -19.84
CA PRO A 88 6.84 3.37 -19.80
C PRO A 88 7.79 4.45 -19.23
N ARG A 89 7.34 5.71 -19.14
CA ARG A 89 8.10 6.84 -18.59
C ARG A 89 7.86 7.08 -17.09
N LEU A 90 7.15 6.17 -16.40
CA LEU A 90 6.97 6.24 -14.95
C LEU A 90 8.33 6.45 -14.26
N THR A 91 8.37 7.33 -13.25
CA THR A 91 9.57 7.57 -12.43
C THR A 91 9.25 7.47 -10.94
N GLY A 92 10.31 7.48 -10.11
CA GLY A 92 10.21 7.50 -8.64
C GLY A 92 10.25 6.13 -7.96
N TYR A 93 10.02 5.04 -8.70
CA TYR A 93 10.12 3.68 -8.17
C TYR A 93 11.56 3.30 -7.76
N SER A 94 11.68 2.43 -6.76
CA SER A 94 12.95 1.87 -6.31
C SER A 94 13.41 0.69 -7.16
N THR A 95 14.71 0.40 -7.17
CA THR A 95 15.32 -0.77 -7.82
C THR A 95 16.37 -1.41 -6.92
N GLY A 96 16.69 -2.69 -7.10
CA GLY A 96 17.75 -3.36 -6.35
C GLY A 96 17.50 -3.45 -4.84
N THR A 97 18.57 -3.78 -4.13
CA THR A 97 18.64 -3.72 -2.66
C THR A 97 19.28 -2.40 -2.23
N GLY A 98 18.87 -1.88 -1.08
CA GLY A 98 19.53 -0.72 -0.48
C GLY A 98 18.71 -0.03 0.60
N GLU A 99 19.42 0.54 1.56
CA GLU A 99 18.87 1.32 2.66
C GLU A 99 18.14 2.59 2.19
N PHE A 100 17.40 3.25 3.09
CA PHE A 100 16.61 4.45 2.78
C PHE A 100 17.43 5.63 2.20
N ILE A 101 18.74 5.70 2.48
CA ILE A 101 19.68 6.71 1.94
C ILE A 101 20.22 6.35 0.56
N SER A 102 20.06 5.10 0.13
CA SER A 102 20.55 4.63 -1.16
C SER A 102 19.89 5.40 -2.30
N SER A 103 20.67 5.74 -3.33
CA SER A 103 20.15 6.34 -4.56
C SER A 103 19.10 5.44 -5.24
N SER A 104 19.21 4.13 -5.04
CA SER A 104 18.29 3.11 -5.53
C SER A 104 16.93 3.12 -4.82
N ALA A 105 16.81 3.73 -3.64
CA ALA A 105 15.55 3.88 -2.92
C ALA A 105 14.60 4.89 -3.57
N ARG A 106 15.14 5.85 -4.34
CA ARG A 106 14.35 6.87 -5.08
C ARG A 106 13.28 7.53 -4.19
N LEU A 107 11.99 7.38 -4.52
CA LEU A 107 10.87 7.93 -3.74
C LEU A 107 10.21 6.91 -2.80
N ASN A 108 10.82 5.74 -2.60
CA ASN A 108 10.50 4.86 -1.48
C ASN A 108 11.23 5.39 -0.23
N VAL A 109 10.51 6.12 0.61
CA VAL A 109 11.06 6.77 1.83
C VAL A 109 10.76 5.96 3.09
N ALA A 110 10.15 4.78 2.93
CA ALA A 110 9.84 3.89 4.03
C ALA A 110 11.08 3.52 4.85
N PHE A 111 10.93 3.35 6.15
CA PHE A 111 12.04 3.06 7.06
C PHE A 111 11.62 1.92 8.01
N PRO A 112 12.37 0.81 8.11
CA PRO A 112 11.90 -0.45 8.70
C PRO A 112 11.17 -0.36 10.05
N VAL A 113 11.73 0.42 10.99
CA VAL A 113 11.22 0.53 12.36
C VAL A 113 10.26 1.70 12.56
N ALA A 114 9.84 2.37 11.48
CA ALA A 114 9.02 3.56 11.58
C ALA A 114 7.61 3.26 12.10
N ALA A 115 7.15 4.09 13.03
CA ALA A 115 5.77 4.11 13.48
C ALA A 115 5.00 5.23 12.77
N THR A 116 3.68 5.29 12.98
CA THR A 116 2.83 6.29 12.32
C THR A 116 3.25 7.73 12.65
N GLU A 117 3.86 7.97 13.82
CA GLU A 117 4.38 9.30 14.19
C GLU A 117 5.51 9.80 13.28
N ASP A 118 6.27 8.90 12.65
CA ASP A 118 7.34 9.22 11.70
C ASP A 118 6.80 9.65 10.33
N ALA A 119 5.52 9.42 10.03
CA ALA A 119 4.94 9.61 8.71
C ALA A 119 5.16 11.04 8.18
N LEU A 120 5.05 12.06 9.05
CA LEU A 120 5.29 13.45 8.65
C LEU A 120 6.75 13.71 8.28
N LYS A 121 7.71 13.09 8.99
CA LYS A 121 9.14 13.20 8.67
C LYS A 121 9.44 12.57 7.32
N GLN A 122 8.93 11.35 7.07
CA GLN A 122 9.09 10.70 5.77
C GLN A 122 8.44 11.51 4.64
N ALA A 123 7.26 12.09 4.86
CA ALA A 123 6.60 12.94 3.86
C ALA A 123 7.41 14.19 3.51
N ARG A 124 8.03 14.85 4.51
CA ARG A 124 8.93 16.00 4.23
C ARG A 124 10.11 15.60 3.35
N ILE A 125 10.71 14.44 3.62
CA ILE A 125 11.80 13.90 2.79
C ILE A 125 11.29 13.58 1.37
N LEU A 126 10.14 12.92 1.24
CA LEU A 126 9.53 12.62 -0.05
C LEU A 126 9.28 13.88 -0.88
N VAL A 127 8.66 14.89 -0.27
CA VAL A 127 8.40 16.18 -0.93
C VAL A 127 9.70 16.85 -1.37
N GLN A 128 10.72 16.83 -0.53
CA GLN A 128 12.02 17.39 -0.87
C GLN A 128 12.67 16.65 -2.05
N ARG A 129 12.65 15.32 -2.04
CA ARG A 129 13.15 14.50 -3.17
C ARG A 129 12.38 14.79 -4.46
N ILE A 130 11.05 14.88 -4.39
CA ILE A 130 10.20 15.22 -5.55
C ILE A 130 10.54 16.61 -6.11
N LYS A 131 10.73 17.61 -5.26
CA LYS A 131 11.04 18.99 -5.68
C LYS A 131 12.45 19.14 -6.25
N ASN A 132 13.39 18.31 -5.78
CA ASN A 132 14.78 18.37 -6.21
C ASN A 132 15.10 17.47 -7.42
N ASP A 133 14.18 16.57 -7.81
CA ASP A 133 14.39 15.71 -8.98
C ASP A 133 14.06 16.49 -10.26
N PRO A 134 15.05 16.79 -11.13
CA PRO A 134 14.83 17.56 -12.35
C PRO A 134 13.93 16.83 -13.37
N LYS A 135 13.71 15.52 -13.22
CA LYS A 135 12.80 14.74 -14.07
C LYS A 135 11.33 14.92 -13.67
N ILE A 136 11.05 15.51 -12.51
CA ILE A 136 9.69 15.65 -11.99
C ILE A 136 9.21 17.09 -12.12
N ASN A 137 8.27 17.32 -13.04
CA ASN A 137 7.54 18.58 -13.05
C ASN A 137 6.42 18.53 -12.00
N VAL A 138 6.70 19.04 -10.79
CA VAL A 138 5.79 19.00 -9.64
C VAL A 138 4.39 19.53 -9.96
N LYS A 139 4.27 20.57 -10.81
CA LYS A 139 3.01 21.21 -11.17
C LYS A 139 2.23 20.48 -12.27
N LYS A 140 2.89 19.69 -13.13
CA LYS A 140 2.25 19.02 -14.28
C LYS A 140 2.04 17.53 -14.07
N HIS A 141 3.04 16.84 -13.52
CA HIS A 141 3.03 15.38 -13.36
C HIS A 141 2.06 14.94 -12.29
N TRP A 142 1.32 13.87 -12.54
CA TRP A 142 0.48 13.24 -11.52
C TRP A 142 1.31 12.29 -10.65
N LYS A 143 1.19 12.44 -9.32
CA LYS A 143 1.85 11.59 -8.33
C LYS A 143 0.87 10.56 -7.79
N LEU A 144 1.30 9.32 -7.66
CA LEU A 144 0.65 8.29 -6.86
C LEU A 144 1.52 7.98 -5.64
N ILE A 145 1.06 8.35 -4.45
CA ILE A 145 1.79 8.11 -3.20
C ILE A 145 1.07 7.03 -2.39
N THR A 146 1.77 5.95 -2.05
CA THR A 146 1.22 4.89 -1.19
C THR A 146 1.70 5.06 0.25
N ILE A 147 0.81 4.95 1.23
CA ILE A 147 1.11 5.10 2.66
C ILE A 147 0.62 3.87 3.41
N LEU A 148 1.51 3.22 4.17
CA LEU A 148 1.19 2.13 5.09
C LEU A 148 2.00 2.28 6.38
N PHE A 149 1.31 2.36 7.52
CA PHE A 149 1.90 2.41 8.86
C PHE A 149 1.01 1.69 9.87
N GLY A 150 1.50 1.52 11.10
CA GLY A 150 0.73 1.06 12.24
C GLY A 150 1.12 -0.31 12.76
N ALA A 151 1.85 -1.11 11.98
CA ALA A 151 2.34 -2.41 12.45
C ALA A 151 3.27 -2.20 13.66
N ASN A 152 4.29 -1.35 13.53
CA ASN A 152 5.21 -1.01 14.63
C ASN A 152 4.53 -0.32 15.82
N ASP A 153 3.48 0.49 15.59
CA ASP A 153 2.70 1.08 16.67
C ASP A 153 2.12 -0.03 17.58
N ILE A 154 1.50 -1.06 16.98
CA ILE A 154 0.88 -2.18 17.71
C ILE A 154 1.93 -3.15 18.25
N CYS A 155 2.92 -3.48 17.43
CA CYS A 155 3.90 -4.52 17.71
C CYS A 155 4.98 -4.12 18.72
N SER A 156 5.33 -2.84 18.77
CA SER A 156 6.52 -2.40 19.52
C SER A 156 6.24 -1.31 20.54
N ALA A 157 5.20 -0.51 20.36
CA ALA A 157 5.02 0.70 21.15
C ALA A 157 3.77 0.69 22.06
N GLN A 158 2.68 0.05 21.60
CA GLN A 158 1.37 0.04 22.28
C GLN A 158 1.42 -0.51 23.71
N CYS A 159 2.23 -1.54 23.97
CA CYS A 159 2.35 -2.14 25.31
C CYS A 159 3.22 -1.31 26.29
N TYR A 160 3.95 -0.31 25.81
CA TYR A 160 4.76 0.58 26.64
C TYR A 160 4.11 1.95 26.83
N ASP A 161 3.47 2.49 25.79
CA ASP A 161 2.73 3.75 25.86
C ASP A 161 1.39 3.66 25.09
N PRO A 162 0.37 3.00 25.68
CA PRO A 162 -0.92 2.80 25.01
C PRO A 162 -1.67 4.10 24.74
N GLN A 163 -1.34 5.19 25.43
CA GLN A 163 -1.97 6.50 25.18
C GLN A 163 -1.41 7.16 23.92
N GLN A 164 -0.07 7.20 23.77
CA GLN A 164 0.58 7.78 22.59
C GLN A 164 0.41 6.92 21.34
N PHE A 165 0.31 5.60 21.49
CA PHE A 165 0.06 4.64 20.41
C PHE A 165 -1.38 4.09 20.49
N SER A 166 -2.33 4.99 20.65
CA SER A 166 -3.77 4.69 20.57
C SER A 166 -4.29 4.85 19.13
N PRO A 167 -5.46 4.27 18.79
CA PRO A 167 -6.04 4.40 17.45
C PRO A 167 -6.34 5.87 17.09
N MET A 168 -6.69 6.68 18.09
CA MET A 168 -6.91 8.11 17.93
C MET A 168 -5.62 8.86 17.55
N ARG A 169 -4.49 8.50 18.19
CA ARG A 169 -3.18 9.07 17.87
C ARG A 169 -2.70 8.63 16.49
N HIS A 170 -2.88 7.36 16.13
CA HIS A 170 -2.64 6.87 14.78
C HIS A 170 -3.38 7.71 13.72
N ALA A 171 -4.69 7.91 13.88
CA ALA A 171 -5.47 8.76 12.99
C ALA A 171 -5.01 10.24 12.98
N LEU A 172 -4.59 10.79 14.13
CA LEU A 172 -4.03 12.13 14.20
C LEU A 172 -2.73 12.25 13.39
N HIS A 173 -1.82 11.29 13.50
CA HIS A 173 -0.57 11.28 12.74
C HIS A 173 -0.81 11.13 11.24
N LEU A 174 -1.71 10.22 10.84
CA LEU A 174 -2.18 10.10 9.45
C LEU A 174 -2.77 11.42 8.94
N ARG A 175 -3.64 12.07 9.71
CA ARG A 175 -4.20 13.37 9.33
C ARG A 175 -3.11 14.41 9.10
N ARG A 176 -2.10 14.50 9.98
CA ARG A 176 -1.00 15.46 9.85
C ARG A 176 -0.21 15.26 8.56
N VAL A 177 0.13 14.01 8.21
CA VAL A 177 0.86 13.73 6.97
C VAL A 177 0.02 13.99 5.72
N LEU A 178 -1.27 13.62 5.73
CA LEU A 178 -2.16 13.82 4.59
C LEU A 178 -2.46 15.33 4.37
N ASP A 179 -2.71 16.08 5.43
CA ASP A 179 -2.90 17.54 5.37
C ASP A 179 -1.62 18.21 4.84
N PHE A 180 -0.43 17.78 5.26
CA PHE A 180 0.84 18.27 4.73
C PHE A 180 1.02 17.97 3.24
N LEU A 181 0.78 16.72 2.81
CA LEU A 181 0.91 16.33 1.40
C LEU A 181 -0.05 17.12 0.50
N LYS A 182 -1.29 17.35 0.95
CA LYS A 182 -2.28 18.16 0.23
C LYS A 182 -1.79 19.57 -0.06
N VAL A 183 -1.10 20.18 0.91
CA VAL A 183 -0.55 21.54 0.76
C VAL A 183 0.73 21.53 -0.08
N ALA A 184 1.59 20.51 0.11
CA ALA A 184 2.94 20.51 -0.43
C ALA A 184 3.07 19.96 -1.86
N LEU A 185 2.13 19.09 -2.28
CA LEU A 185 2.16 18.40 -3.58
C LEU A 185 0.81 18.55 -4.31
N PRO A 186 0.67 19.49 -5.26
CA PRO A 186 -0.50 19.52 -6.15
C PRO A 186 -0.56 18.23 -6.97
N ARG A 187 -1.65 17.95 -7.67
CA ARG A 187 -1.77 16.79 -8.59
C ARG A 187 -1.33 15.45 -7.99
N THR A 188 -1.93 15.06 -6.88
CA THR A 188 -1.53 13.86 -6.13
C THR A 188 -2.74 13.02 -5.77
N LEU A 189 -2.69 11.75 -6.15
CA LEU A 189 -3.55 10.70 -5.63
C LEU A 189 -2.79 9.96 -4.52
N VAL A 190 -3.39 9.85 -3.34
CA VAL A 190 -2.82 9.07 -2.24
C VAL A 190 -3.59 7.77 -2.08
N ASN A 191 -2.88 6.64 -2.15
CA ASN A 191 -3.37 5.35 -1.67
C ASN A 191 -3.05 5.24 -0.18
N LEU A 192 -4.06 5.27 0.68
CA LEU A 192 -3.90 4.94 2.10
C LEU A 192 -4.27 3.49 2.34
N ILE A 193 -3.31 2.71 2.81
CA ILE A 193 -3.52 1.33 3.22
C ILE A 193 -3.71 1.35 4.74
N PRO A 194 -4.81 0.79 5.27
CA PRO A 194 -4.96 0.74 6.72
C PRO A 194 -3.97 -0.27 7.31
N THR A 195 -3.79 -0.24 8.63
CA THR A 195 -2.83 -1.12 9.30
C THR A 195 -3.16 -2.61 9.09
N ILE A 196 -2.14 -3.45 8.88
CA ILE A 196 -2.29 -4.90 8.81
C ILE A 196 -2.68 -5.46 10.19
N ASP A 197 -3.53 -6.49 10.23
CA ASP A 197 -3.69 -7.29 11.44
C ASP A 197 -2.41 -8.08 11.72
N VAL A 198 -1.65 -7.64 12.72
CA VAL A 198 -0.32 -8.20 13.02
C VAL A 198 -0.38 -9.66 13.48
N THR A 199 -1.57 -10.18 13.81
CA THR A 199 -1.77 -11.60 14.16
C THR A 199 -1.67 -12.56 12.96
N VAL A 200 -1.44 -12.04 11.76
CA VAL A 200 -1.04 -12.86 10.61
C VAL A 200 0.18 -13.73 10.94
N SER A 201 1.11 -13.25 11.77
CA SER A 201 2.35 -13.95 12.11
C SER A 201 2.17 -15.25 12.91
N ILE A 202 1.07 -15.36 13.66
CA ILE A 202 0.75 -16.56 14.44
C ILE A 202 -0.14 -17.53 13.65
N ARG A 203 -0.71 -17.07 12.53
CA ARG A 203 -1.56 -17.84 11.63
C ARG A 203 -0.78 -18.48 10.49
N VAL A 204 0.53 -18.36 10.49
CA VAL A 204 1.43 -19.12 9.61
C VAL A 204 2.16 -20.18 10.45
N THR A 205 2.60 -21.26 9.82
CA THR A 205 3.48 -22.24 10.48
C THR A 205 4.77 -21.55 10.94
N ARG A 206 4.96 -21.46 12.26
CA ARG A 206 6.12 -20.79 12.85
C ARG A 206 7.37 -21.66 12.72
N SER A 207 8.34 -21.19 11.95
CA SER A 207 9.67 -21.80 11.90
C SER A 207 10.42 -21.55 13.22
N THR A 208 11.49 -22.31 13.47
CA THR A 208 12.41 -22.02 14.59
C THR A 208 12.89 -20.57 14.57
N MET A 209 13.14 -20.03 13.37
CA MET A 209 13.57 -18.65 13.22
C MET A 209 12.47 -17.64 13.55
N CYS A 210 11.24 -17.89 13.13
CA CYS A 210 10.08 -17.07 13.51
C CYS A 210 9.92 -17.03 15.03
N ASN A 211 10.16 -18.14 15.75
CA ASN A 211 10.12 -18.13 17.21
C ASN A 211 11.22 -17.24 17.84
N ILE A 212 12.40 -17.16 17.21
CA ILE A 212 13.53 -16.35 17.67
C ILE A 212 13.34 -14.86 17.32
N LEU A 213 12.91 -14.55 16.09
CA LEU A 213 12.86 -13.18 15.57
C LEU A 213 11.54 -12.46 15.83
N HIS A 214 10.41 -13.17 15.93
CA HIS A 214 9.11 -12.51 16.13
C HIS A 214 9.06 -11.65 17.41
N PRO A 215 9.66 -12.03 18.56
CA PRO A 215 9.76 -11.15 19.72
C PRO A 215 10.54 -9.85 19.48
N LEU A 216 11.47 -9.83 18.52
CA LEU A 216 12.23 -8.62 18.15
C LEU A 216 11.37 -7.65 17.34
N TYR A 217 10.57 -8.16 16.40
CA TYR A 217 9.73 -7.33 15.52
C TYR A 217 8.37 -6.99 16.12
N CYS A 218 7.85 -7.83 17.01
CA CYS A 218 6.52 -7.68 17.60
C CYS A 218 6.50 -8.02 19.09
N ALA A 219 7.35 -7.34 19.86
CA ALA A 219 7.54 -7.56 21.29
C ALA A 219 6.23 -7.51 22.11
N CYS A 220 5.29 -6.62 21.77
CA CYS A 220 4.03 -6.48 22.47
C CYS A 220 3.14 -7.72 22.37
N MET A 221 3.26 -8.53 21.31
CA MET A 221 2.53 -9.79 21.17
C MET A 221 3.06 -10.92 22.07
N HIS A 222 4.14 -10.70 22.82
CA HIS A 222 4.72 -11.69 23.75
C HIS A 222 4.67 -11.25 25.21
N LYS A 223 3.89 -10.20 25.54
CA LYS A 223 3.84 -9.64 26.91
C LYS A 223 2.96 -10.44 27.87
N ASP A 224 1.86 -11.00 27.38
CA ASP A 224 0.88 -11.74 28.18
C ASP A 224 0.11 -12.76 27.33
N SER A 225 -0.76 -13.57 27.95
CA SER A 225 -1.50 -14.66 27.29
C SER A 225 -2.60 -14.18 26.34
N GLU A 226 -3.04 -12.92 26.45
CA GLU A 226 -4.13 -12.35 25.65
C GLU A 226 -3.61 -11.33 24.61
N ALA A 227 -2.28 -11.26 24.46
CA ALA A 227 -1.62 -10.26 23.64
C ALA A 227 -2.04 -10.36 22.17
N GLU A 228 -2.29 -11.57 21.66
CA GLU A 228 -2.76 -11.80 20.29
C GLU A 228 -4.18 -11.26 20.07
N ILE A 229 -5.09 -11.50 21.02
CA ILE A 229 -6.46 -10.97 20.98
C ILE A 229 -6.43 -9.43 21.05
N THR A 230 -5.61 -8.89 21.94
CA THR A 230 -5.41 -7.45 22.08
C THR A 230 -4.85 -6.84 20.79
N ALA A 231 -3.85 -7.46 20.17
CA ALA A 231 -3.24 -7.00 18.93
C ALA A 231 -4.22 -7.03 17.75
N SER A 232 -5.04 -8.08 17.60
CA SER A 232 -6.07 -8.11 16.53
C SER A 232 -7.14 -7.04 16.77
N ARG A 233 -7.59 -6.85 18.01
CA ARG A 233 -8.53 -5.78 18.38
C ARG A 233 -7.95 -4.40 18.05
N MET A 234 -6.70 -4.15 18.41
CA MET A 234 -6.03 -2.88 18.12
C MET A 234 -5.89 -2.65 16.63
N SER A 235 -5.53 -3.67 15.86
CA SER A 235 -5.45 -3.60 14.39
C SER A 235 -6.78 -3.17 13.78
N ARG A 236 -7.89 -3.76 14.23
CA ARG A 236 -9.24 -3.37 13.78
C ARG A 236 -9.60 -1.93 14.16
N LEU A 237 -9.27 -1.49 15.37
CA LEU A 237 -9.52 -0.11 15.81
C LEU A 237 -8.68 0.91 15.02
N TYR A 238 -7.43 0.58 14.69
CA TYR A 238 -6.57 1.39 13.82
C TYR A 238 -7.16 1.51 12.41
N GLN A 239 -7.56 0.38 11.83
CA GLN A 239 -8.23 0.32 10.53
C GLN A 239 -9.50 1.20 10.52
N GLN A 240 -10.35 1.09 11.55
CA GLN A 240 -11.55 1.91 11.70
C GLN A 240 -11.22 3.41 11.80
N ALA A 241 -10.19 3.77 12.57
CA ALA A 241 -9.79 5.17 12.74
C ALA A 241 -9.28 5.79 11.42
N ALA A 242 -8.48 5.04 10.65
CA ALA A 242 -8.04 5.44 9.31
C ALA A 242 -9.24 5.56 8.32
N GLU A 243 -10.19 4.63 8.41
CA GLU A 243 -11.43 4.65 7.63
C GLU A 243 -12.28 5.87 7.90
N THR A 244 -12.58 6.15 9.17
CA THR A 244 -13.36 7.32 9.57
C THR A 244 -12.68 8.60 9.08
N LEU A 245 -11.35 8.69 9.16
CA LEU A 245 -10.60 9.85 8.67
C LEU A 245 -10.80 10.07 7.16
N VAL A 246 -10.59 9.04 6.34
CA VAL A 246 -10.65 9.18 4.88
C VAL A 246 -12.09 9.29 4.37
N LEU A 247 -13.01 8.48 4.89
CA LEU A 247 -14.41 8.45 4.45
C LEU A 247 -15.24 9.64 4.94
N SER A 248 -14.69 10.48 5.83
CA SER A 248 -15.29 11.77 6.20
C SER A 248 -15.47 12.75 5.03
N GLY A 249 -14.82 12.50 3.89
CA GLY A 249 -14.84 13.38 2.72
C GLY A 249 -13.87 14.56 2.81
N ARG A 250 -13.03 14.63 3.86
CA ARG A 250 -12.04 15.72 4.07
C ARG A 250 -11.13 15.99 2.86
N TYR A 251 -10.84 14.95 2.08
CA TYR A 251 -9.94 15.00 0.91
C TYR A 251 -10.67 14.88 -0.44
N ASP A 252 -11.99 15.09 -0.47
CA ASP A 252 -12.82 14.96 -1.67
C ASP A 252 -13.25 16.32 -2.26
N ASN A 253 -12.60 17.40 -1.82
CA ASN A 253 -12.98 18.78 -2.14
C ASN A 253 -11.99 19.49 -3.07
N SER A 254 -11.17 18.74 -3.82
CA SER A 254 -10.17 19.30 -4.72
C SER A 254 -10.02 18.43 -5.97
N PRO A 255 -9.93 19.04 -7.17
CA PRO A 255 -9.55 18.31 -8.36
C PRO A 255 -8.06 17.96 -8.39
N ASP A 256 -7.21 18.59 -7.56
CA ASP A 256 -5.76 18.38 -7.59
C ASP A 256 -5.28 17.32 -6.59
N PHE A 257 -6.06 17.01 -5.56
CA PHE A 257 -5.61 16.12 -4.50
C PHE A 257 -6.76 15.31 -3.93
N THR A 258 -6.55 14.01 -3.76
CA THR A 258 -7.48 13.16 -3.00
C THR A 258 -6.76 12.00 -2.32
N VAL A 259 -7.42 11.41 -1.33
CA VAL A 259 -6.94 10.24 -0.59
C VAL A 259 -7.97 9.14 -0.76
N VAL A 260 -7.54 7.98 -1.21
CA VAL A 260 -8.39 6.80 -1.38
C VAL A 260 -7.88 5.71 -0.46
N LEU A 261 -8.76 5.22 0.40
CA LEU A 261 -8.47 4.05 1.22
C LEU A 261 -8.51 2.79 0.35
N GLN A 262 -7.48 1.94 0.46
CA GLN A 262 -7.39 0.65 -0.22
C GLN A 262 -7.38 -0.47 0.84
N PRO A 263 -8.56 -1.01 1.21
CA PRO A 263 -8.73 -1.90 2.36
C PRO A 263 -8.30 -3.36 2.12
N PHE A 264 -7.65 -3.70 0.99
CA PHE A 264 -7.31 -5.10 0.68
C PHE A 264 -6.54 -5.82 1.79
N ILE A 265 -5.80 -5.10 2.62
CA ILE A 265 -5.05 -5.69 3.75
C ILE A 265 -5.97 -6.36 4.78
N LYS A 266 -7.26 -5.97 4.83
CA LYS A 266 -8.27 -6.58 5.69
C LYS A 266 -8.60 -8.03 5.33
N LEU A 267 -8.24 -8.49 4.12
CA LEU A 267 -8.33 -9.90 3.72
C LEU A 267 -7.53 -10.81 4.68
N PHE A 268 -6.51 -10.25 5.31
CA PHE A 268 -5.63 -10.96 6.23
C PHE A 268 -6.06 -10.85 7.70
N ASN A 269 -7.12 -10.09 8.02
CA ASN A 269 -7.64 -10.00 9.39
C ASN A 269 -8.05 -11.38 9.91
N ALA A 270 -7.87 -11.63 11.21
CA ALA A 270 -8.39 -12.83 11.84
C ALA A 270 -9.93 -12.86 11.70
N PRO A 271 -10.57 -13.92 11.17
CA PRO A 271 -12.02 -13.98 11.03
C PRO A 271 -12.74 -14.16 12.38
N SER A 272 -12.08 -14.78 13.36
CA SER A 272 -12.57 -15.05 14.71
C SER A 272 -12.08 -14.00 15.72
N ALA A 273 -12.74 -13.94 16.88
CA ALA A 273 -12.30 -13.13 18.02
C ALA A 273 -10.99 -13.63 18.65
N ASP A 274 -10.74 -14.94 18.54
CA ASP A 274 -9.48 -15.59 18.90
C ASP A 274 -8.66 -15.83 17.62
N PRO A 275 -7.57 -15.09 17.38
CA PRO A 275 -6.73 -15.22 16.19
C PRO A 275 -6.01 -16.56 16.09
N ALA A 276 -5.73 -17.24 17.22
CA ALA A 276 -5.02 -18.53 17.22
C ALA A 276 -5.88 -19.67 16.66
N ARG A 277 -7.21 -19.53 16.68
CA ARG A 277 -8.16 -20.49 16.08
C ARG A 277 -8.54 -20.17 14.63
N ALA A 278 -8.00 -19.08 14.08
CA ALA A 278 -8.27 -18.71 12.70
C ALA A 278 -7.64 -19.71 11.72
N SER A 279 -8.23 -19.82 10.53
CA SER A 279 -7.63 -20.61 9.45
C SER A 279 -6.20 -20.12 9.14
N PRO A 280 -5.26 -21.06 8.91
CA PRO A 280 -3.89 -20.72 8.63
C PRO A 280 -3.75 -19.99 7.30
N ILE A 281 -2.72 -19.15 7.21
CA ILE A 281 -2.32 -18.43 6.01
C ILE A 281 -1.17 -19.20 5.35
N ASP A 282 -1.12 -19.16 4.02
CA ASP A 282 -0.03 -19.74 3.23
C ASP A 282 1.31 -19.15 3.69
N THR A 283 2.15 -19.99 4.29
CA THR A 283 3.46 -19.62 4.85
C THR A 283 4.41 -19.05 3.81
N SER A 284 4.24 -19.40 2.53
CA SER A 284 5.07 -18.87 1.46
C SER A 284 4.81 -17.39 1.16
N LEU A 285 3.80 -16.76 1.78
CA LEU A 285 3.54 -15.31 1.66
C LEU A 285 4.42 -14.47 2.59
N VAL A 286 5.07 -15.07 3.58
CA VAL A 286 5.94 -14.38 4.55
C VAL A 286 7.36 -14.92 4.49
N THR A 287 8.30 -14.16 5.03
CA THR A 287 9.70 -14.61 5.19
C THR A 287 9.86 -15.49 6.45
N TYR A 288 11.08 -15.94 6.72
CA TYR A 288 11.41 -16.83 7.85
C TYR A 288 11.07 -16.24 9.23
N ASP A 289 10.92 -14.92 9.34
CA ASP A 289 10.52 -14.23 10.56
C ASP A 289 9.02 -14.16 10.81
N CYS A 290 8.21 -14.76 9.93
CA CYS A 290 6.74 -14.77 9.96
C CYS A 290 6.06 -13.38 10.02
N PHE A 291 6.80 -12.30 9.74
CA PHE A 291 6.33 -10.92 9.88
C PHE A 291 6.40 -10.16 8.57
N HIS A 292 7.55 -10.19 7.89
CA HIS A 292 7.74 -9.50 6.61
C HIS A 292 7.22 -10.34 5.43
N PHE A 293 6.85 -9.65 4.35
CA PHE A 293 6.36 -10.32 3.14
C PHE A 293 7.51 -10.97 2.37
N SER A 294 7.30 -12.20 1.91
CA SER A 294 8.16 -12.79 0.88
C SER A 294 7.93 -12.09 -0.46
N GLN A 295 8.75 -12.41 -1.47
CA GLN A 295 8.49 -11.98 -2.85
C GLN A 295 7.06 -12.34 -3.31
N LYS A 296 6.54 -13.51 -2.91
CA LYS A 296 5.17 -13.95 -3.23
C LYS A 296 4.14 -13.11 -2.48
N GLY A 297 4.37 -12.78 -1.21
CA GLY A 297 3.52 -11.86 -0.45
C GLY A 297 3.46 -10.47 -1.09
N HIS A 298 4.61 -9.95 -1.53
CA HIS A 298 4.69 -8.70 -2.26
C HIS A 298 3.91 -8.74 -3.59
N ALA A 299 4.02 -9.83 -4.35
CA ALA A 299 3.26 -10.01 -5.58
C ALA A 299 1.74 -10.05 -5.35
N LEU A 300 1.28 -10.74 -4.29
CA LEU A 300 -0.12 -10.77 -3.91
C LEU A 300 -0.62 -9.38 -3.49
N GLY A 301 0.13 -8.68 -2.63
CA GLY A 301 -0.20 -7.31 -2.21
C GLY A 301 -0.31 -6.33 -3.36
N ALA A 302 0.59 -6.43 -4.36
CA ALA A 302 0.53 -5.62 -5.57
C ALA A 302 -0.73 -5.88 -6.41
N ASN A 303 -1.07 -7.16 -6.62
CA ASN A 303 -2.28 -7.53 -7.36
C ASN A 303 -3.56 -7.07 -6.66
N LEU A 304 -3.60 -7.23 -5.33
CA LEU A 304 -4.72 -6.80 -4.50
C LEU A 304 -4.88 -5.28 -4.50
N LEU A 305 -3.80 -4.50 -4.35
CA LEU A 305 -3.85 -3.05 -4.44
C LEU A 305 -4.32 -2.57 -5.81
N TRP A 306 -3.79 -3.17 -6.88
CA TRP A 306 -4.21 -2.86 -8.24
C TRP A 306 -5.72 -3.03 -8.40
N ASN A 307 -6.26 -4.19 -7.99
CA ASN A 307 -7.69 -4.44 -8.08
C ASN A 307 -8.50 -3.46 -7.23
N ASN A 308 -8.07 -3.18 -5.99
CA ASN A 308 -8.73 -2.21 -5.13
C ASN A 308 -8.78 -0.82 -5.77
N MET A 309 -7.73 -0.37 -6.49
CA MET A 309 -7.77 0.90 -7.24
C MET A 309 -8.84 0.94 -8.35
N PHE A 310 -9.21 -0.22 -8.89
CA PHE A 310 -10.24 -0.38 -9.93
C PHE A 310 -11.59 -0.92 -9.41
N GLU A 311 -11.80 -0.85 -8.10
CA GLU A 311 -13.09 -1.12 -7.46
C GLU A 311 -13.69 0.16 -6.87
N PRO A 312 -15.00 0.41 -7.07
CA PRO A 312 -15.64 1.61 -6.55
C PRO A 312 -15.54 1.68 -5.03
N VAL A 313 -15.26 2.88 -4.50
CA VAL A 313 -15.17 3.08 -3.06
C VAL A 313 -16.49 2.69 -2.40
N GLY A 314 -16.39 1.91 -1.32
CA GLY A 314 -17.51 1.30 -0.60
C GLY A 314 -18.03 0.01 -1.24
N ASN A 315 -17.39 -0.49 -2.29
CA ASN A 315 -17.54 -1.86 -2.80
C ASN A 315 -16.17 -2.43 -3.22
N LYS A 316 -15.15 -2.14 -2.41
CA LYS A 316 -13.79 -2.68 -2.58
C LYS A 316 -13.72 -4.05 -1.92
N THR A 317 -12.97 -4.97 -2.51
CA THR A 317 -12.78 -6.31 -1.97
C THR A 317 -11.98 -6.23 -0.66
N GLU A 318 -12.56 -6.77 0.41
CA GLU A 318 -11.96 -6.82 1.76
C GLU A 318 -11.97 -8.25 2.36
N LYS A 319 -12.42 -9.26 1.62
CA LYS A 319 -12.51 -10.67 2.04
C LYS A 319 -12.17 -11.63 0.90
N GLY A 320 -11.70 -12.83 1.26
CA GLY A 320 -11.33 -13.90 0.32
C GLY A 320 -9.94 -13.67 -0.26
N LEU A 321 -9.03 -14.65 -0.11
CA LEU A 321 -7.65 -14.57 -0.60
C LEU A 321 -7.54 -15.23 -1.99
N PRO A 322 -7.47 -14.45 -3.09
CA PRO A 322 -7.30 -15.03 -4.42
C PRO A 322 -5.86 -15.48 -4.66
N ARG A 323 -5.66 -16.34 -5.65
CA ARG A 323 -4.33 -16.61 -6.19
C ARG A 323 -3.80 -15.36 -6.91
N ILE A 324 -2.47 -15.24 -6.95
CA ILE A 324 -1.80 -14.18 -7.69
C ILE A 324 -2.20 -14.25 -9.16
N LEU A 325 -2.63 -13.12 -9.72
CA LEU A 325 -3.14 -12.99 -11.10
C LEU A 325 -4.41 -13.81 -11.41
N GLU A 326 -5.11 -14.37 -10.41
CA GLU A 326 -6.43 -14.99 -10.61
C GLU A 326 -7.44 -13.99 -11.19
N LYS A 327 -7.36 -12.75 -10.70
CA LYS A 327 -8.13 -11.62 -11.18
C LYS A 327 -7.23 -10.40 -11.31
N VAL A 328 -7.28 -9.76 -12.46
CA VAL A 328 -6.65 -8.45 -12.75
C VAL A 328 -7.74 -7.56 -13.35
N LEU A 329 -8.17 -6.55 -12.61
CA LEU A 329 -9.16 -5.60 -13.10
C LEU A 329 -8.55 -4.65 -14.13
N CYS A 330 -9.31 -4.34 -15.16
CA CYS A 330 -8.85 -3.51 -16.27
C CYS A 330 -9.73 -2.26 -16.43
N PRO A 331 -9.17 -1.13 -16.87
CA PRO A 331 -9.96 0.03 -17.26
C PRO A 331 -10.98 -0.34 -18.35
N MET A 332 -12.23 0.08 -18.16
CA MET A 332 -13.33 -0.14 -19.12
C MET A 332 -13.82 1.19 -19.69
N GLU A 333 -14.61 1.17 -20.75
CA GLU A 333 -15.13 2.40 -21.37
C GLU A 333 -16.05 3.19 -20.43
N ASN A 334 -16.84 2.50 -19.61
CA ASN A 334 -17.71 3.11 -18.59
C ASN A 334 -17.00 3.35 -17.24
N ALA A 335 -15.85 2.74 -17.01
CA ALA A 335 -15.02 2.93 -15.81
C ALA A 335 -13.52 3.01 -16.15
N PRO A 336 -13.07 4.06 -16.87
CA PRO A 336 -11.70 4.15 -17.35
C PRO A 336 -10.70 4.68 -16.31
N TYR A 337 -11.18 5.27 -15.23
CA TYR A 337 -10.38 5.98 -14.23
C TYR A 337 -10.15 5.14 -12.97
N ILE A 338 -9.10 5.45 -12.23
CA ILE A 338 -8.89 4.97 -10.88
C ILE A 338 -10.04 5.46 -10.00
N PHE A 339 -10.64 4.57 -9.22
CA PHE A 339 -11.79 4.92 -8.39
C PHE A 339 -11.37 5.79 -7.20
N THR A 340 -12.08 6.90 -7.04
CA THR A 340 -12.02 7.86 -5.93
C THR A 340 -13.41 7.97 -5.29
N ASN A 341 -13.52 8.60 -4.12
CA ASN A 341 -14.82 8.80 -3.47
C ASN A 341 -15.82 9.54 -4.38
N ILE A 342 -15.34 10.51 -5.17
CA ILE A 342 -16.17 11.32 -6.07
C ILE A 342 -16.67 10.50 -7.26
N ASN A 343 -15.77 9.91 -8.06
CA ASN A 343 -16.19 9.19 -9.27
C ASN A 343 -16.91 7.85 -8.96
N SER A 344 -16.73 7.29 -7.75
CA SER A 344 -17.51 6.13 -7.28
C SER A 344 -18.98 6.47 -7.08
N ARG A 345 -19.31 7.70 -6.64
CA ARG A 345 -20.70 8.15 -6.52
C ARG A 345 -21.35 8.23 -7.90
N PHE A 346 -20.67 8.83 -8.88
CA PHE A 346 -21.18 8.90 -10.26
C PHE A 346 -21.40 7.52 -10.86
N PHE A 347 -20.43 6.61 -10.68
CA PHE A 347 -20.55 5.25 -11.18
C PHE A 347 -21.74 4.49 -10.59
N ARG A 348 -22.01 4.63 -9.29
CA ARG A 348 -23.18 4.02 -8.64
C ARG A 348 -24.52 4.56 -9.16
N MET A 349 -24.57 5.85 -9.48
CA MET A 349 -25.81 6.50 -9.92
C MET A 349 -26.08 6.26 -11.41
N THR A 350 -25.04 6.18 -12.25
CA THR A 350 -25.17 6.27 -13.71
C THR A 350 -24.59 5.07 -14.46
N GLY A 351 -23.87 4.19 -13.77
CA GLY A 351 -23.06 3.14 -14.40
C GLY A 351 -21.79 3.66 -15.07
N ARG A 352 -21.49 4.97 -15.00
CA ARG A 352 -20.30 5.61 -15.57
C ARG A 352 -19.56 6.51 -14.58
N GLN A 353 -18.24 6.50 -14.61
CA GLN A 353 -17.42 7.33 -13.71
C GLN A 353 -17.41 8.83 -14.07
N ASP A 354 -17.73 9.18 -15.32
CA ASP A 354 -17.84 10.56 -15.81
C ASP A 354 -19.19 11.21 -15.47
N GLY A 355 -20.15 10.45 -14.92
CA GLY A 355 -21.48 10.93 -14.53
C GLY A 355 -22.44 11.13 -15.69
N ILE A 356 -22.07 10.75 -16.92
CA ILE A 356 -22.96 10.80 -18.08
C ILE A 356 -23.80 9.52 -18.07
N ALA A 357 -25.13 9.62 -18.08
CA ALA A 357 -25.99 8.45 -18.26
C ALA A 357 -25.99 8.01 -19.75
N PRO A 358 -25.95 6.71 -20.06
CA PRO A 358 -26.28 6.23 -21.40
C PRO A 358 -27.69 6.72 -21.77
N ARG A 359 -27.83 7.31 -22.95
CA ARG A 359 -29.13 7.77 -23.47
C ARG A 359 -30.05 6.60 -23.80
#